data_AF-A0A6B0VMC7-F1
#
_entry.id   AF-A0A6B0VMC7-F1
#
_cell.length_a   1.000
_cell.length_b   1.000
_cell.length_c   1.000
_cell.angle_alpha   90.00
_cell.angle_beta   90.00
_cell.angle_gamma   90.00
#
_symmetry.space_group_name_H-M   'P 1'
#
loop_
_entity.id
_entity.type
_entity.pdbx_description
1 polymer ?
#
loop_
_entity_poly.entity_id
_entity_poly.type
_entity_poly.pdbx_seq_one_letter_code
_entity_poly.pdbx_strand_id
1 'polypeptide(L)'
;MSDSDFSILGGPPSERNDESSGGNRTARDDRDTDADPTPELPPGDAATALHRARLYSLLALGLERPDGNGGLEMDDTTALVNAAAALDRTVEDAATAVDDHLTDTAERKKRWASLFGVEEGHTVSPYELTYLPGPLLTTVRQLADIRGFYHAFGIDVGEKMPYRGDHVCYQLEFLAHLCLRDARLRRAGDDEGVTIVVDARRTFLEAHLGRWFWRFAGEISAHDDGFFAAVADLLAALVEDEIAILDLDPEWVPDTSEVTEWNEGIFGAAGRSCGGCGADATGLEDLEGSPGNPRNPGSQTAQDGLDDR
;
A
#
# COMPACT_ATOMS: atom_id res chain seq x y z
N MET A 1 38.55 -16.49 -6.85
CA MET A 1 37.68 -16.65 -8.04
C MET A 1 36.61 -17.67 -7.70
N SER A 2 35.50 -17.17 -7.18
CA SER A 2 34.15 -17.68 -7.38
C SER A 2 33.25 -16.71 -6.62
N ASP A 3 32.78 -15.69 -7.33
CA ASP A 3 31.66 -14.86 -6.88
C ASP A 3 30.42 -15.76 -6.82
N SER A 4 29.68 -15.66 -5.73
CA SER A 4 28.37 -16.26 -5.56
C SER A 4 27.36 -15.12 -5.51
N ASP A 5 26.84 -14.76 -6.69
CA ASP A 5 25.59 -14.01 -6.84
C ASP A 5 24.43 -14.93 -6.48
N PHE A 6 23.88 -14.73 -5.29
CA PHE A 6 22.51 -15.13 -4.95
C PHE A 6 21.88 -13.94 -4.24
N SER A 7 21.30 -13.04 -5.04
CA SER A 7 20.41 -12.00 -4.52
C SER A 7 19.09 -12.67 -4.16
N ILE A 8 18.82 -12.80 -2.87
CA ILE A 8 17.45 -12.89 -2.34
C ILE A 8 17.13 -11.67 -1.47
N LEU A 9 18.13 -11.00 -0.85
CA LEU A 9 17.92 -9.75 -0.10
C LEU A 9 19.20 -8.88 -0.11
N GLY A 10 19.50 -8.21 -1.23
CA GLY A 10 20.77 -7.50 -1.41
C GLY A 10 20.68 -6.18 -2.18
N GLY A 11 20.02 -5.17 -1.59
CA GLY A 11 20.08 -3.78 -2.06
C GLY A 11 19.13 -3.44 -3.23
N PRO A 12 19.02 -2.14 -3.59
CA PRO A 12 18.17 -1.69 -4.69
C PRO A 12 18.51 -2.42 -6.01
N PRO A 13 17.53 -3.00 -6.76
CA PRO A 13 17.79 -3.61 -8.06
C PRO A 13 18.57 -2.67 -9.02
N SER A 14 19.63 -3.17 -9.63
CA SER A 14 20.72 -2.37 -10.24
C SER A 14 20.29 -1.14 -11.08
N GLU A 15 20.82 0.04 -10.74
CA GLU A 15 20.83 1.24 -11.59
C GLU A 15 21.48 0.92 -12.95
N ARG A 16 20.73 1.12 -14.04
CA ARG A 16 21.27 1.01 -15.40
C ARG A 16 22.17 2.21 -15.67
N ASN A 17 23.47 1.97 -15.78
CA ASN A 17 24.47 2.96 -16.17
C ASN A 17 24.19 3.48 -17.60
N ASP A 18 23.82 4.76 -17.70
CA ASP A 18 23.62 5.47 -18.96
C ASP A 18 24.96 6.10 -19.42
N GLU A 19 25.67 5.43 -20.31
CA GLU A 19 26.85 6.00 -20.97
C GLU A 19 26.44 6.95 -22.10
N SER A 20 26.48 8.24 -21.79
CA SER A 20 26.40 9.34 -22.74
C SER A 20 27.51 9.25 -23.81
N SER A 21 27.13 9.15 -25.09
CA SER A 21 28.04 9.45 -26.20
C SER A 21 27.36 10.36 -27.21
N GLY A 22 27.87 11.59 -27.29
CA GLY A 22 27.36 12.67 -28.10
C GLY A 22 27.58 12.48 -29.61
N GLY A 23 26.59 12.90 -30.38
CA GLY A 23 26.67 12.97 -31.84
C GLY A 23 25.75 14.05 -32.41
N ASN A 24 26.29 15.25 -32.61
CA ASN A 24 25.64 16.36 -33.29
C ASN A 24 25.39 16.03 -34.77
N ARG A 25 24.16 16.21 -35.28
CA ARG A 25 23.87 16.32 -36.72
C ARG A 25 22.53 17.01 -37.04
N THR A 26 22.65 18.28 -37.38
CA THR A 26 21.90 19.09 -38.38
C THR A 26 20.47 18.70 -38.77
N ALA A 27 19.57 19.67 -38.54
CA ALA A 27 18.17 19.74 -38.95
C ALA A 27 17.91 19.46 -40.43
N ARG A 28 16.90 18.63 -40.69
CA ARG A 28 16.06 18.63 -41.90
C ARG A 28 14.60 18.62 -41.47
N ASP A 29 13.88 19.62 -41.96
CA ASP A 29 12.44 19.84 -41.84
C ASP A 29 11.75 18.90 -42.83
N ASP A 30 11.45 17.68 -42.38
CA ASP A 30 10.52 16.77 -43.04
C ASP A 30 9.26 16.73 -42.18
N ARG A 31 8.28 17.57 -42.53
CA ARG A 31 6.90 17.44 -42.03
C ARG A 31 6.24 16.26 -42.71
N ASP A 32 6.69 15.07 -42.34
CA ASP A 32 5.84 13.89 -42.39
C ASP A 32 4.75 14.12 -41.34
N THR A 33 3.49 14.07 -41.76
CA THR A 33 2.39 13.91 -40.83
C THR A 33 2.56 12.54 -40.18
N ASP A 34 3.34 12.48 -39.11
CA ASP A 34 3.36 11.36 -38.18
C ASP A 34 1.90 11.18 -37.76
N ALA A 35 1.26 10.16 -38.32
CA ALA A 35 0.06 9.63 -37.71
C ALA A 35 0.47 9.33 -36.26
N ASP A 36 -0.22 9.95 -35.31
CA ASP A 36 -0.02 9.71 -33.88
C ASP A 36 0.09 8.20 -33.70
N PRO A 37 1.21 7.66 -33.17
CA PRO A 37 1.42 6.23 -33.09
C PRO A 37 0.20 5.63 -32.40
N THR A 38 -0.47 4.70 -33.09
CA THR A 38 -1.61 3.99 -32.52
C THR A 38 -1.17 3.48 -31.15
N PRO A 39 -1.84 3.87 -30.05
CA PRO A 39 -1.38 3.50 -28.72
C PRO A 39 -1.22 1.99 -28.66
N GLU A 40 0.01 1.51 -28.43
CA GLU A 40 0.22 0.08 -28.24
C GLU A 40 -0.54 -0.35 -26.99
N LEU A 41 -1.33 -1.42 -27.13
CA LEU A 41 -2.09 -1.96 -26.03
C LEU A 41 -1.14 -2.35 -24.89
N PRO A 42 -1.46 -2.01 -23.63
CA PRO A 42 -0.63 -2.39 -22.50
C PRO A 42 -0.40 -3.92 -22.44
N PRO A 43 0.79 -4.36 -21.99
CA PRO A 43 1.18 -5.77 -22.03
C PRO A 43 0.24 -6.67 -21.20
N GLY A 44 0.23 -7.96 -21.55
CA GLY A 44 -0.55 -8.99 -20.87
C GLY A 44 -1.88 -9.35 -21.55
N ASP A 45 -2.64 -10.21 -20.88
CA ASP A 45 -3.93 -10.69 -21.35
C ASP A 45 -4.96 -10.79 -20.19
N ALA A 46 -6.21 -11.16 -20.51
CA ALA A 46 -7.27 -11.24 -19.51
C ALA A 46 -7.06 -12.35 -18.45
N ALA A 47 -6.26 -13.37 -18.75
CA ALA A 47 -6.00 -14.47 -17.81
C ALA A 47 -4.95 -14.03 -16.80
N THR A 48 -3.80 -13.56 -17.29
CA THR A 48 -2.70 -13.00 -16.48
C THR A 48 -3.17 -11.83 -15.61
N ALA A 49 -3.99 -10.91 -16.13
CA ALA A 49 -4.59 -9.84 -15.33
C ALA A 49 -5.47 -10.37 -14.17
N LEU A 50 -6.25 -11.44 -14.41
CA LEU A 50 -7.06 -12.05 -13.35
C LEU A 50 -6.20 -12.77 -12.29
N HIS A 51 -5.14 -13.46 -12.72
CA HIS A 51 -4.23 -14.13 -11.80
C HIS A 51 -3.47 -13.12 -10.93
N ARG A 52 -3.01 -12.02 -11.52
CA ARG A 52 -2.41 -10.88 -10.80
C ARG A 52 -3.37 -10.27 -9.79
N ALA A 53 -4.64 -10.07 -10.16
CA ALA A 53 -5.67 -9.60 -9.23
C ALA A 53 -5.83 -10.52 -8.02
N ARG A 54 -5.90 -11.83 -8.25
CA ARG A 54 -6.01 -12.84 -7.18
C ARG A 54 -4.77 -12.82 -6.29
N LEU A 55 -3.58 -12.75 -6.88
CA LEU A 55 -2.33 -12.77 -6.12
C LEU A 55 -2.22 -11.55 -5.19
N TYR A 56 -2.57 -10.36 -5.65
CA TYR A 56 -2.62 -9.17 -4.79
C TYR A 56 -3.59 -9.31 -3.62
N SER A 57 -4.81 -9.79 -3.84
CA SER A 57 -5.77 -10.00 -2.74
C SER A 57 -5.30 -11.07 -1.75
N LEU A 58 -4.68 -12.15 -2.24
CA LEU A 58 -4.14 -13.20 -1.37
C LEU A 58 -2.91 -12.72 -0.57
N LEU A 59 -2.06 -11.87 -1.16
CA LEU A 59 -0.99 -11.18 -0.44
C LEU A 59 -1.53 -10.23 0.63
N ALA A 60 -2.59 -9.48 0.33
CA ALA A 60 -3.25 -8.63 1.32
C ALA A 60 -3.77 -9.46 2.50
N LEU A 61 -4.39 -10.62 2.22
CA LEU A 61 -4.78 -11.58 3.27
C LEU A 61 -3.56 -12.15 4.01
N GLY A 62 -2.43 -12.38 3.35
CA GLY A 62 -1.19 -12.84 4.00
C GLY A 62 -0.63 -11.86 5.03
N LEU A 63 -0.81 -10.56 4.81
CA LEU A 63 -0.36 -9.47 5.70
C LEU A 63 -1.44 -9.01 6.70
N GLU A 64 -2.71 -9.34 6.44
CA GLU A 64 -3.83 -9.03 7.32
C GLU A 64 -3.72 -9.79 8.66
N ARG A 65 -4.23 -9.18 9.72
CA ARG A 65 -4.26 -9.82 11.04
C ARG A 65 -5.09 -11.11 10.98
N PRO A 66 -4.53 -12.28 11.35
CA PRO A 66 -5.29 -13.52 11.35
C PRO A 66 -6.13 -13.61 12.64
N ASP A 67 -7.34 -13.03 12.62
CA ASP A 67 -8.26 -13.01 13.77
C ASP A 67 -9.62 -13.69 13.52
N GLY A 68 -9.71 -14.45 12.43
CA GLY A 68 -10.89 -15.27 12.07
C GLY A 68 -11.94 -14.56 11.23
N ASN A 69 -11.74 -13.27 10.94
CA ASN A 69 -12.54 -12.50 9.98
C ASN A 69 -11.68 -11.94 8.83
N GLY A 70 -10.46 -12.45 8.69
CA GLY A 70 -9.42 -12.05 7.75
C GLY A 70 -8.16 -12.92 7.94
N GLY A 71 -7.17 -12.70 7.09
CA GLY A 71 -5.94 -13.50 7.05
C GLY A 71 -5.98 -14.59 5.99
N LEU A 72 -4.81 -14.97 5.46
CA LEU A 72 -4.67 -16.08 4.52
C LEU A 72 -4.95 -17.41 5.23
N GLU A 73 -5.81 -18.24 4.65
CA GLU A 73 -6.17 -19.57 5.18
C GLU A 73 -5.43 -20.70 4.45
N MET A 74 -5.44 -21.91 5.02
CA MET A 74 -4.80 -23.08 4.39
C MET A 74 -5.42 -23.43 3.04
N ASP A 75 -6.74 -23.27 2.89
CA ASP A 75 -7.42 -23.58 1.64
C ASP A 75 -7.11 -22.57 0.52
N ASP A 76 -6.50 -21.43 0.86
CA ASP A 76 -6.14 -20.38 -0.08
C ASP A 76 -4.79 -20.62 -0.77
N THR A 77 -3.88 -21.42 -0.19
CA THR A 77 -2.50 -21.54 -0.70
C THR A 77 -2.42 -22.19 -2.08
N THR A 78 -3.31 -23.14 -2.36
CA THR A 78 -3.44 -23.70 -3.71
C THR A 78 -3.85 -22.62 -4.71
N ALA A 79 -4.72 -21.69 -4.34
CA ALA A 79 -5.08 -20.57 -5.20
C ALA A 79 -3.93 -19.56 -5.36
N LEU A 80 -3.15 -19.34 -4.31
CA LEU A 80 -1.95 -18.49 -4.30
C LEU A 80 -0.91 -18.99 -5.29
N VAL A 81 -0.49 -20.25 -5.15
CA VAL A 81 0.54 -20.87 -6.02
C VAL A 81 0.06 -20.92 -7.47
N ASN A 82 -1.20 -21.29 -7.72
CA ASN A 82 -1.76 -21.29 -9.08
C ASN A 82 -1.85 -19.88 -9.70
N ALA A 83 -2.06 -18.84 -8.88
CA ALA A 83 -2.06 -17.47 -9.35
C ALA A 83 -0.65 -17.00 -9.71
N ALA A 84 0.34 -17.31 -8.86
CA ALA A 84 1.74 -17.00 -9.07
C ALA A 84 2.33 -17.71 -10.30
N ALA A 85 2.07 -19.01 -10.46
CA ALA A 85 2.53 -19.83 -11.60
C ALA A 85 2.06 -19.32 -12.97
N ALA A 86 0.97 -18.54 -13.01
CA ALA A 86 0.46 -17.95 -14.23
C ALA A 86 1.17 -16.64 -14.63
N LEU A 87 2.05 -16.09 -13.78
CA LEU A 87 2.74 -14.82 -14.00
C LEU A 87 4.21 -15.03 -14.35
N ASP A 88 5.00 -15.53 -13.40
CA ASP A 88 6.46 -15.70 -13.55
C ASP A 88 6.96 -16.84 -12.63
N ARG A 89 8.10 -17.45 -13.00
CA ARG A 89 8.72 -18.55 -12.24
C ARG A 89 9.20 -18.11 -10.85
N THR A 90 9.77 -16.92 -10.74
CA THR A 90 10.28 -16.38 -9.47
C THR A 90 9.13 -16.13 -8.50
N VAL A 91 8.02 -15.60 -9.03
CA VAL A 91 6.79 -15.38 -8.26
C VAL A 91 6.18 -16.71 -7.81
N GLU A 92 6.18 -17.74 -8.68
CA GLU A 92 5.75 -19.11 -8.35
C GLU A 92 6.58 -19.74 -7.22
N ASP A 93 7.90 -19.63 -7.32
CA ASP A 93 8.82 -20.20 -6.32
C ASP A 93 8.62 -19.51 -4.96
N ALA A 94 8.45 -18.18 -4.94
CA ALA A 94 8.13 -17.43 -3.70
C ALA A 94 6.76 -17.82 -3.12
N ALA A 95 5.74 -18.02 -3.96
CA ALA A 95 4.42 -18.45 -3.49
C ALA A 95 4.43 -19.88 -2.91
N THR A 96 5.28 -20.75 -3.45
CA THR A 96 5.49 -22.09 -2.91
C THR A 96 6.11 -22.03 -1.52
N ALA A 97 7.06 -21.12 -1.30
CA ALA A 97 7.63 -20.88 0.04
C ALA A 97 6.56 -20.42 1.05
N VAL A 98 5.60 -19.60 0.64
CA VAL A 98 4.47 -19.20 1.51
C VAL A 98 3.64 -20.41 1.94
N ASP A 99 3.34 -21.34 1.01
CA ASP A 99 2.63 -22.59 1.31
C ASP A 99 3.44 -23.48 2.27
N ASP A 100 4.74 -23.65 2.02
CA ASP A 100 5.65 -24.45 2.85
C ASP A 100 5.78 -23.91 4.29
N HIS A 101 5.72 -22.58 4.45
CA HIS A 101 5.84 -21.91 5.74
C HIS A 101 4.51 -21.63 6.44
N LEU A 102 3.38 -22.07 5.88
CA LEU A 102 2.07 -21.82 6.48
C LEU A 102 1.90 -22.62 7.79
N THR A 103 1.90 -21.90 8.91
CA THR A 103 1.68 -22.45 10.27
C THR A 103 0.22 -22.35 10.68
N ASP A 104 -0.19 -22.85 11.85
CA ASP A 104 -1.57 -22.69 12.32
C ASP A 104 -1.91 -21.22 12.64
N THR A 105 -3.21 -20.89 12.57
CA THR A 105 -3.70 -19.51 12.75
C THR A 105 -3.30 -18.88 14.09
N ALA A 106 -3.17 -19.65 15.17
CA ALA A 106 -2.83 -19.10 16.48
C ALA A 106 -1.36 -18.67 16.55
N GLU A 107 -0.44 -19.48 16.01
CA GLU A 107 0.97 -19.11 15.87
C GLU A 107 1.15 -17.91 14.94
N ARG A 108 0.46 -17.89 13.78
CA ARG A 108 0.48 -16.73 12.88
C ARG A 108 -0.02 -15.46 13.56
N LYS A 109 -1.08 -15.53 14.37
CA LYS A 109 -1.62 -14.37 15.11
C LYS A 109 -0.63 -13.81 16.13
N LYS A 110 0.02 -14.69 16.90
CA LYS A 110 1.05 -14.29 17.86
C LYS A 110 2.22 -13.64 17.13
N ARG A 111 2.63 -14.24 16.00
CA ARG A 111 3.75 -13.72 15.23
C ARG A 111 3.45 -12.38 14.58
N TRP A 112 2.25 -12.22 14.03
CA TRP A 112 1.74 -10.95 13.51
C TRP A 112 1.77 -9.85 14.57
N ALA A 113 1.32 -10.15 15.80
CA ALA A 113 1.32 -9.18 16.89
C ALA A 113 2.73 -8.70 17.26
N SER A 114 3.71 -9.61 17.23
CA SER A 114 5.13 -9.27 17.49
C SER A 114 5.77 -8.44 16.37
N LEU A 115 5.38 -8.66 15.11
CA LEU A 115 5.91 -7.91 13.96
C LEU A 115 5.23 -6.55 13.79
N PHE A 116 3.89 -6.55 13.74
CA PHE A 116 3.08 -5.42 13.31
C PHE A 116 2.19 -4.83 14.42
N GLY A 117 2.20 -5.38 15.64
CA GLY A 117 1.34 -4.93 16.73
C GLY A 117 1.81 -3.64 17.40
N VAL A 118 0.87 -2.73 17.65
CA VAL A 118 1.12 -1.44 18.33
C VAL A 118 1.53 -1.64 19.80
N GLU A 119 0.89 -2.60 20.48
CA GLU A 119 1.04 -2.84 21.93
C GLU A 119 2.45 -3.33 22.33
N GLU A 120 3.16 -3.97 21.39
CA GLU A 120 4.53 -4.45 21.58
C GLU A 120 5.58 -3.47 21.02
N GLY A 121 5.13 -2.34 20.45
CA GLY A 121 5.97 -1.34 19.78
C GLY A 121 6.43 -1.84 18.41
N HIS A 122 5.62 -1.62 17.36
CA HIS A 122 5.82 -2.10 15.99
C HIS A 122 7.29 -2.38 15.63
N THR A 123 7.62 -3.64 15.40
CA THR A 123 8.95 -4.04 14.92
C THR A 123 9.10 -3.61 13.46
N VAL A 124 8.05 -3.82 12.66
CA VAL A 124 7.96 -3.43 11.25
C VAL A 124 6.67 -2.63 11.03
N SER A 125 6.73 -1.56 10.25
CA SER A 125 5.57 -0.72 9.98
C SER A 125 4.91 -1.07 8.63
N PRO A 126 3.61 -1.42 8.59
CA PRO A 126 2.93 -1.74 7.33
C PRO A 126 2.43 -0.50 6.57
N TYR A 127 3.03 0.67 6.78
CA TYR A 127 2.56 1.96 6.26
C TYR A 127 3.64 2.67 5.43
N GLU A 128 3.28 3.08 4.21
CA GLU A 128 4.16 3.79 3.26
C GLU A 128 4.86 5.00 3.87
N LEU A 129 4.12 5.83 4.62
CA LEU A 129 4.67 7.07 5.18
C LEU A 129 5.78 6.85 6.23
N THR A 130 5.99 5.61 6.67
CA THR A 130 7.14 5.24 7.50
C THR A 130 8.43 5.26 6.67
N TYR A 131 8.35 4.81 5.42
CA TYR A 131 9.48 4.68 4.50
C TYR A 131 9.69 5.94 3.66
N LEU A 132 8.66 6.76 3.51
CA LEU A 132 8.71 8.06 2.82
C LEU A 132 8.46 9.22 3.80
N PRO A 133 9.34 9.43 4.80
CA PRO A 133 9.18 10.50 5.77
C PRO A 133 9.33 11.87 5.11
N GLY A 134 8.59 12.86 5.62
CA GLY A 134 8.71 14.24 5.17
C GLY A 134 7.96 15.24 6.05
N PRO A 135 8.07 16.55 5.75
CA PRO A 135 7.34 17.58 6.47
C PRO A 135 5.82 17.33 6.48
N LEU A 136 5.09 17.83 7.49
CA LEU A 136 3.63 17.63 7.61
C LEU A 136 2.85 17.82 6.30
N LEU A 137 3.19 18.87 5.54
CA LEU A 137 2.50 19.18 4.28
C LEU A 137 2.73 18.12 3.20
N THR A 138 3.90 17.48 3.15
CA THR A 138 4.16 16.38 2.19
C THR A 138 3.41 15.13 2.61
N THR A 139 3.38 14.80 3.90
CA THR A 139 2.61 13.68 4.45
C THR A 139 1.12 13.80 4.15
N VAL A 140 0.53 14.98 4.37
CA VAL A 140 -0.89 15.25 4.08
C VAL A 140 -1.18 15.14 2.58
N ARG A 141 -0.26 15.62 1.73
CA ARG A 141 -0.40 15.49 0.26
C ARG A 141 -0.35 14.04 -0.18
N GLN A 142 0.59 13.24 0.35
CA GLN A 142 0.72 11.83 0.00
C GLN A 142 -0.55 11.03 0.37
N LEU A 143 -1.11 11.25 1.56
CA LEU A 143 -2.37 10.62 1.96
C LEU A 143 -3.55 11.06 1.09
N ALA A 144 -3.59 12.33 0.69
CA ALA A 144 -4.62 12.84 -0.21
C ALA A 144 -4.49 12.25 -1.62
N ASP A 145 -3.27 12.03 -2.08
CA ASP A 145 -2.96 11.43 -3.38
C ASP A 145 -3.44 9.97 -3.45
N ILE A 146 -3.05 9.15 -2.46
CA ILE A 146 -3.52 7.76 -2.30
C ILE A 146 -5.06 7.71 -2.24
N ARG A 147 -5.68 8.61 -1.46
CA ARG A 147 -7.14 8.69 -1.38
C ARG A 147 -7.77 9.12 -2.72
N GLY A 148 -7.08 9.96 -3.48
CA GLY A 148 -7.47 10.36 -4.83
C GLY A 148 -7.55 9.17 -5.78
N PHE A 149 -6.55 8.28 -5.76
CA PHE A 149 -6.58 7.01 -6.48
C PHE A 149 -7.78 6.16 -6.09
N TYR A 150 -7.97 5.92 -4.79
CA TYR A 150 -9.10 5.11 -4.32
C TYR A 150 -10.44 5.67 -4.79
N HIS A 151 -10.65 6.98 -4.62
CA HIS A 151 -11.89 7.64 -5.00
C HIS A 151 -12.12 7.61 -6.53
N ALA A 152 -11.07 7.78 -7.34
CA ALA A 152 -11.18 7.72 -8.81
C ALA A 152 -11.70 6.36 -9.32
N PHE A 153 -11.46 5.29 -8.57
CA PHE A 153 -11.95 3.95 -8.88
C PHE A 153 -13.16 3.51 -8.04
N GLY A 154 -13.76 4.44 -7.29
CA GLY A 154 -14.99 4.21 -6.53
C GLY A 154 -14.79 3.48 -5.20
N ILE A 155 -13.59 3.54 -4.63
CA ILE A 155 -13.25 2.99 -3.32
C ILE A 155 -13.24 4.13 -2.30
N ASP A 156 -13.96 3.96 -1.19
CA ASP A 156 -13.96 4.91 -0.06
C ASP A 156 -13.30 4.26 1.17
N VAL A 157 -12.12 4.77 1.52
CA VAL A 157 -11.43 4.43 2.77
C VAL A 157 -11.80 5.50 3.80
N GLY A 158 -12.88 5.23 4.53
CA GLY A 158 -13.43 6.12 5.55
C GLY A 158 -12.87 5.87 6.95
N GLU A 159 -13.23 6.74 7.90
CA GLU A 159 -12.78 6.71 9.31
C GLU A 159 -13.15 5.44 10.09
N LYS A 160 -14.06 4.62 9.56
CA LYS A 160 -14.50 3.36 10.19
C LYS A 160 -13.62 2.16 9.82
N MET A 161 -12.70 2.36 8.89
CA MET A 161 -11.77 1.31 8.46
C MET A 161 -10.63 1.18 9.49
N PRO A 162 -10.13 -0.03 9.76
CA PRO A 162 -9.16 -0.28 10.84
C PRO A 162 -7.78 0.35 10.58
N TYR A 163 -7.44 0.68 9.33
CA TYR A 163 -6.13 1.20 8.96
C TYR A 163 -6.21 2.57 8.29
N ARG A 164 -5.11 3.31 8.37
CA ARG A 164 -4.90 4.51 7.55
C ARG A 164 -4.78 4.12 6.08
N GLY A 165 -5.16 5.04 5.17
CA GLY A 165 -5.23 4.80 3.73
C GLY A 165 -3.94 4.31 3.07
N ASP A 166 -2.77 4.57 3.66
CA ASP A 166 -1.46 4.16 3.14
C ASP A 166 -0.98 2.79 3.66
N HIS A 167 -1.84 2.03 4.36
CA HIS A 167 -1.53 0.67 4.80
C HIS A 167 -1.32 -0.28 3.59
N VAL A 168 -0.30 -1.13 3.65
CA VAL A 168 0.06 -2.05 2.56
C VAL A 168 -1.12 -2.89 2.07
N CYS A 169 -1.94 -3.45 2.97
CA CYS A 169 -3.12 -4.22 2.57
C CYS A 169 -4.10 -3.42 1.69
N TYR A 170 -4.29 -2.12 1.94
CA TYR A 170 -5.18 -1.29 1.13
C TYR A 170 -4.57 -0.96 -0.23
N GLN A 171 -3.25 -0.77 -0.29
CA GLN A 171 -2.54 -0.61 -1.55
C GLN A 171 -2.62 -1.88 -2.41
N LEU A 172 -2.44 -3.06 -1.81
CA LEU A 172 -2.56 -4.36 -2.49
C LEU A 172 -3.99 -4.61 -2.97
N GLU A 173 -5.01 -4.38 -2.15
CA GLU A 173 -6.41 -4.53 -2.56
C GLU A 173 -6.80 -3.54 -3.67
N PHE A 174 -6.25 -2.33 -3.66
CA PHE A 174 -6.42 -1.40 -4.76
C PHE A 174 -5.80 -1.91 -6.07
N LEU A 175 -4.57 -2.43 -6.02
CA LEU A 175 -3.93 -3.04 -7.18
C LEU A 175 -4.69 -4.28 -7.68
N ALA A 176 -5.22 -5.10 -6.76
CA ALA A 176 -6.12 -6.20 -7.08
C ALA A 176 -7.37 -5.72 -7.83
N HIS A 177 -7.98 -4.63 -7.36
CA HIS A 177 -9.14 -4.01 -7.99
C HIS A 177 -8.85 -3.56 -9.43
N LEU A 178 -7.71 -2.90 -9.65
CA LEU A 178 -7.29 -2.47 -10.99
C LEU A 178 -7.07 -3.68 -11.91
N CYS A 179 -6.34 -4.70 -11.45
CA CYS A 179 -6.09 -5.90 -12.25
C CYS A 179 -7.37 -6.68 -12.59
N LEU A 180 -8.35 -6.70 -11.68
CA LEU A 180 -9.66 -7.33 -11.93
C LEU A 180 -10.46 -6.55 -12.97
N ARG A 181 -10.40 -5.22 -12.95
CA ARG A 181 -11.00 -4.37 -13.99
C ARG A 181 -10.32 -4.59 -15.33
N ASP A 182 -9.00 -4.60 -15.38
CA ASP A 182 -8.20 -4.88 -16.58
C ASP A 182 -8.64 -6.22 -17.21
N ALA A 183 -8.70 -7.29 -16.41
CA ALA A 183 -9.16 -8.60 -16.89
C ALA A 183 -10.57 -8.58 -17.50
N ARG A 184 -11.49 -7.79 -16.93
CA ARG A 184 -12.87 -7.65 -17.45
C ARG A 184 -12.90 -6.84 -18.75
N LEU A 185 -12.14 -5.76 -18.83
CA LEU A 185 -12.09 -4.87 -19.99
C LEU A 185 -11.44 -5.58 -21.19
N ARG A 186 -10.35 -6.33 -20.97
CA ARG A 186 -9.74 -7.18 -22.02
C ARG A 186 -10.71 -8.23 -22.56
N ARG A 187 -11.55 -8.84 -21.72
CA ARG A 187 -12.61 -9.79 -22.17
C ARG A 187 -13.72 -9.10 -22.97
N ALA A 188 -13.99 -7.84 -22.68
CA ALA A 188 -14.98 -7.04 -23.40
C ALA A 188 -14.43 -6.44 -24.70
N GLY A 189 -13.11 -6.48 -24.92
CA GLY A 189 -12.45 -5.80 -26.05
C GLY A 189 -12.48 -4.27 -25.91
N ASP A 190 -12.47 -3.76 -24.68
CA ASP A 190 -12.47 -2.33 -24.37
C ASP A 190 -11.02 -1.82 -24.19
N ASP A 191 -10.36 -1.59 -25.32
CA ASP A 191 -8.95 -1.19 -25.39
C ASP A 191 -8.67 0.17 -24.72
N GLU A 192 -9.61 1.11 -24.80
CA GLU A 192 -9.53 2.41 -24.13
C GLU A 192 -9.60 2.24 -22.61
N GLY A 193 -10.56 1.44 -22.13
CA GLY A 193 -10.66 1.09 -20.71
C GLY A 193 -9.43 0.37 -20.18
N VAL A 194 -8.87 -0.57 -20.95
CA VAL A 194 -7.62 -1.27 -20.59
C VAL A 194 -6.48 -0.27 -20.42
N THR A 195 -6.34 0.66 -21.36
CA THR A 195 -5.30 1.70 -21.29
C THR A 195 -5.44 2.53 -20.01
N ILE A 196 -6.64 3.01 -19.69
CA ILE A 196 -6.89 3.80 -18.48
C ILE A 196 -6.54 3.04 -17.20
N VAL A 197 -6.96 1.79 -17.08
CA VAL A 197 -6.78 1.01 -15.85
C VAL A 197 -5.33 0.58 -15.66
N VAL A 198 -4.64 0.19 -16.74
CA VAL A 198 -3.21 -0.16 -16.65
C VAL A 198 -2.37 1.08 -16.40
N ASP A 199 -2.71 2.24 -16.98
CA ASP A 199 -2.00 3.50 -16.69
C ASP A 199 -2.14 3.90 -15.22
N ALA A 200 -3.34 3.80 -14.64
CA ALA A 200 -3.52 4.01 -13.21
C ALA A 200 -2.71 3.01 -12.35
N ARG A 201 -2.54 1.76 -12.80
CA ARG A 201 -1.68 0.77 -12.13
C ARG A 201 -0.21 1.21 -12.19
N ARG A 202 0.28 1.67 -13.35
CA ARG A 202 1.64 2.21 -13.51
C ARG A 202 1.87 3.37 -12.56
N THR A 203 1.02 4.40 -12.62
CA THR A 203 1.18 5.60 -11.80
C THR A 203 1.14 5.28 -10.32
N PHE A 204 0.25 4.39 -9.88
CA PHE A 204 0.18 4.01 -8.47
C PHE A 204 1.43 3.25 -8.02
N LEU A 205 1.94 2.32 -8.81
CA LEU A 205 3.18 1.58 -8.49
C LEU A 205 4.39 2.52 -8.46
N GLU A 206 4.53 3.41 -9.45
CA GLU A 206 5.65 4.37 -9.52
C GLU A 206 5.65 5.38 -8.37
N ALA A 207 4.48 5.87 -7.98
CA ALA A 207 4.35 6.91 -6.95
C ALA A 207 4.28 6.36 -5.52
N HIS A 208 3.84 5.11 -5.34
CA HIS A 208 3.57 4.49 -4.05
C HIS A 208 4.34 3.17 -3.87
N LEU A 209 3.66 2.02 -3.92
CA LEU A 209 4.20 0.72 -3.49
C LEU A 209 5.57 0.36 -4.08
N GLY A 210 5.81 0.68 -5.36
CA GLY A 210 7.07 0.40 -6.04
C GLY A 210 8.28 1.13 -5.47
N ARG A 211 8.10 2.17 -4.66
CA ARG A 211 9.20 2.94 -4.06
C ARG A 211 9.75 2.33 -2.77
N TRP A 212 8.93 1.55 -2.05
CA TRP A 212 9.22 1.17 -0.66
C TRP A 212 9.00 -0.31 -0.33
N PHE A 213 8.39 -1.11 -1.22
CA PHE A 213 8.10 -2.53 -0.98
C PHE A 213 9.33 -3.32 -0.51
N TRP A 214 10.51 -3.04 -1.08
CA TRP A 214 11.75 -3.74 -0.79
C TRP A 214 12.30 -3.44 0.60
N ARG A 215 12.08 -2.22 1.11
CA ARG A 215 12.42 -1.85 2.50
C ARG A 215 11.52 -2.58 3.48
N PHE A 216 10.23 -2.58 3.20
CA PHE A 216 9.26 -3.33 3.99
C PHE A 216 9.60 -4.82 4.02
N ALA A 217 9.92 -5.41 2.87
CA ALA A 217 10.33 -6.81 2.80
C ALA A 217 11.63 -7.07 3.58
N GLY A 218 12.66 -6.24 3.39
CA GLY A 218 13.92 -6.34 4.12
C GLY A 218 13.77 -6.22 5.64
N GLU A 219 12.89 -5.33 6.13
CA GLU A 219 12.59 -5.21 7.55
C GLU A 219 11.87 -6.45 8.10
N ILE A 220 10.90 -7.02 7.36
CA ILE A 220 10.26 -8.27 7.77
C ILE A 220 11.31 -9.39 7.87
N SER A 221 12.13 -9.58 6.83
CA SER A 221 13.11 -10.66 6.77
C SER A 221 14.28 -10.49 7.77
N ALA A 222 14.53 -9.27 8.25
CA ALA A 222 15.45 -9.03 9.36
C ALA A 222 14.90 -9.52 10.72
N HIS A 223 13.59 -9.66 10.82
CA HIS A 223 12.91 -10.00 12.06
C HIS A 223 12.24 -11.37 12.03
N ASP A 224 11.90 -11.92 10.86
CA ASP A 224 11.22 -13.19 10.60
C ASP A 224 11.98 -14.05 9.58
N ASP A 225 11.92 -15.37 9.77
CA ASP A 225 12.44 -16.38 8.84
C ASP A 225 11.36 -17.43 8.50
N GLY A 226 10.09 -17.10 8.76
CA GLY A 226 8.95 -17.98 8.60
C GLY A 226 7.91 -17.42 7.63
N PHE A 227 6.64 -17.56 8.00
CA PHE A 227 5.51 -17.23 7.13
C PHE A 227 5.52 -15.78 6.62
N PHE A 228 5.83 -14.80 7.47
CA PHE A 228 5.75 -13.39 7.06
C PHE A 228 6.95 -13.00 6.18
N ALA A 229 8.13 -13.57 6.43
CA ALA A 229 9.27 -13.45 5.51
C ALA A 229 8.93 -14.03 4.12
N ALA A 230 8.33 -15.21 4.05
CA ALA A 230 7.89 -15.79 2.78
C ALA A 230 6.84 -14.92 2.06
N VAL A 231 5.88 -14.34 2.80
CA VAL A 231 4.89 -13.41 2.24
C VAL A 231 5.55 -12.12 1.73
N ALA A 232 6.56 -11.61 2.45
CA ALA A 232 7.33 -10.44 2.06
C ALA A 232 8.16 -10.68 0.79
N ASP A 233 8.80 -11.85 0.68
CA ASP A 233 9.55 -12.24 -0.51
C ASP A 233 8.63 -12.41 -1.72
N LEU A 234 7.42 -12.97 -1.53
CA LEU A 234 6.40 -13.03 -2.59
C LEU A 234 5.92 -11.63 -3.02
N LEU A 235 5.71 -10.72 -2.06
CA LEU A 235 5.38 -9.33 -2.37
C LEU A 235 6.49 -8.68 -3.21
N ALA A 236 7.74 -8.86 -2.83
CA ALA A 236 8.88 -8.31 -3.56
C ALA A 236 8.97 -8.87 -4.98
N ALA A 237 8.89 -10.20 -5.13
CA ALA A 237 8.92 -10.85 -6.44
C ALA A 237 7.77 -10.36 -7.36
N LEU A 238 6.56 -10.18 -6.82
CA LEU A 238 5.43 -9.66 -7.60
C LEU A 238 5.62 -8.20 -8.03
N VAL A 239 6.09 -7.33 -7.13
CA VAL A 239 6.29 -5.92 -7.46
C VAL A 239 7.45 -5.75 -8.45
N GLU A 240 8.50 -6.57 -8.35
CA GLU A 240 9.59 -6.61 -9.33
C GLU A 240 9.12 -7.09 -10.71
N ASP A 241 8.28 -8.13 -10.78
CA ASP A 241 7.62 -8.55 -12.04
C ASP A 241 6.81 -7.39 -12.65
N GLU A 242 6.08 -6.65 -11.81
CA GLU A 242 5.27 -5.52 -12.26
C GLU A 242 6.11 -4.34 -12.77
N ILE A 243 7.19 -4.01 -12.08
CA ILE A 243 8.15 -3.00 -12.54
C ILE A 243 8.74 -3.41 -13.89
N ALA A 244 9.13 -4.67 -14.05
CA ALA A 244 9.71 -5.18 -15.29
C ALA A 244 8.70 -5.22 -16.44
N ILE A 245 7.49 -5.72 -16.21
CA ILE A 245 6.49 -5.90 -17.28
C ILE A 245 5.86 -4.58 -17.72
N LEU A 246 5.78 -3.59 -16.82
CA LEU A 246 5.22 -2.27 -17.12
C LEU A 246 6.28 -1.22 -17.49
N ASP A 247 7.57 -1.60 -17.45
CA ASP A 247 8.74 -0.74 -17.69
C ASP A 247 8.73 0.52 -16.80
N LEU A 248 8.59 0.30 -15.49
CA LEU A 248 8.52 1.37 -14.50
C LEU A 248 9.90 1.76 -14.00
N ASP A 249 10.03 3.02 -13.57
CA ASP A 249 11.24 3.54 -12.90
C ASP A 249 10.85 4.30 -11.61
N PRO A 250 10.41 3.59 -10.55
CA PRO A 250 9.99 4.24 -9.32
C PRO A 250 11.18 4.94 -8.65
N GLU A 251 10.96 6.11 -8.05
CA GLU A 251 11.99 6.78 -7.25
C GLU A 251 12.13 6.07 -5.90
N TRP A 252 13.12 5.17 -5.79
CA TRP A 252 13.26 4.30 -4.62
C TRP A 252 13.73 5.01 -3.36
N VAL A 253 13.21 4.56 -2.22
CA VAL A 253 13.62 5.03 -0.90
C VAL A 253 15.04 4.55 -0.59
N PRO A 254 16.07 5.40 -0.51
CA PRO A 254 17.47 4.96 -0.36
C PRO A 254 17.69 4.06 0.86
N ASP A 255 18.68 3.15 0.80
CA ASP A 255 19.02 2.19 1.87
C ASP A 255 19.77 2.82 3.07
N THR A 256 19.19 3.83 3.71
CA THR A 256 19.77 4.48 4.89
C THR A 256 18.89 4.30 6.14
N SER A 257 19.51 4.07 7.30
CA SER A 257 18.83 3.88 8.58
C SER A 257 18.29 5.18 9.20
N GLU A 258 18.63 6.32 8.62
CA GLU A 258 18.29 7.64 9.15
C GLU A 258 16.95 8.12 8.60
N VAL A 259 15.87 7.65 9.23
CA VAL A 259 14.62 8.43 9.24
C VAL A 259 14.91 9.73 10.01
N THR A 260 15.39 10.73 9.29
CA THR A 260 15.73 12.05 9.85
C THR A 260 14.46 12.88 9.90
N GLU A 261 14.08 13.24 11.13
CA GLU A 261 12.93 14.10 11.49
C GLU A 261 11.54 13.46 11.39
N TRP A 262 11.27 12.59 12.36
CA TRP A 262 9.91 12.36 12.83
C TRP A 262 9.36 13.67 13.42
N ASN A 263 8.26 14.17 12.85
CA ASN A 263 7.46 15.21 13.51
C ASN A 263 6.73 14.58 14.71
N GLU A 264 7.44 14.41 15.82
CA GLU A 264 6.90 13.95 17.12
C GLU A 264 5.66 14.78 17.55
N GLY A 265 5.55 16.03 17.06
CA GLY A 265 4.42 16.92 17.33
C GLY A 265 3.12 16.59 16.62
N ILE A 266 3.09 15.69 15.62
CA ILE A 266 1.87 15.35 14.85
C ILE A 266 1.24 14.03 15.32
N PHE A 267 2.05 13.08 15.78
CA PHE A 267 1.60 11.72 16.10
C PHE A 267 1.77 11.33 17.59
N GLY A 268 2.07 12.31 18.46
CA GLY A 268 2.33 12.09 19.88
C GLY A 268 3.66 11.36 20.12
N ALA A 269 4.10 11.33 21.39
CA ALA A 269 5.39 10.78 21.82
C ALA A 269 5.64 9.30 21.47
N ALA A 270 4.64 8.61 20.91
CA ALA A 270 4.77 7.22 20.50
C ALA A 270 5.23 7.04 19.04
N GLY A 271 5.13 8.02 18.13
CA GLY A 271 5.60 7.94 16.72
C GLY A 271 5.08 6.76 15.86
N ARG A 272 4.39 5.80 16.49
CA ARG A 272 3.88 4.52 16.02
C ARG A 272 2.44 4.32 16.49
N SER A 273 1.79 5.39 16.95
CA SER A 273 0.38 5.38 17.29
C SER A 273 -0.40 5.61 16.02
N CYS A 274 -0.97 4.54 15.46
CA CYS A 274 -2.13 4.67 14.58
C CYS A 274 -3.13 5.61 15.25
N GLY A 275 -3.52 6.69 14.57
CA GLY A 275 -4.57 7.57 15.06
C GLY A 275 -5.86 6.79 15.18
N GLY A 276 -6.20 6.36 16.39
CA GLY A 276 -7.54 5.97 16.79
C GLY A 276 -7.68 4.53 17.32
N CYS A 277 -7.71 4.41 18.65
CA CYS A 277 -8.83 3.77 19.34
C CYS A 277 -8.94 4.33 20.76
N GLY A 278 -10.17 4.63 21.17
CA GLY A 278 -10.50 5.54 22.25
C GLY A 278 -10.14 5.08 23.66
N ALA A 279 -9.69 6.05 24.45
CA ALA A 279 -9.97 6.14 25.87
C ALA A 279 -10.63 7.51 26.10
N ASP A 280 -11.91 7.45 26.45
CA ASP A 280 -12.76 8.46 27.11
C ASP A 280 -12.52 9.95 26.80
N ALA A 281 -13.53 10.56 26.16
CA ALA A 281 -13.70 12.01 26.08
C ALA A 281 -14.10 12.62 27.44
N THR A 282 -13.26 12.45 28.46
CA THR A 282 -13.38 13.12 29.77
C THR A 282 -12.08 13.84 30.07
N GLY A 283 -11.73 14.85 29.27
CA GLY A 283 -10.48 15.58 29.46
C GLY A 283 -10.32 16.91 28.73
N LEU A 284 -11.40 17.51 28.23
CA LEU A 284 -11.35 18.77 27.48
C LEU A 284 -12.23 19.88 28.08
N GLU A 285 -12.49 19.85 29.39
CA GLU A 285 -13.23 20.95 30.07
C GLU A 285 -12.35 21.96 30.82
N ASP A 286 -11.03 21.77 30.93
CA ASP A 286 -10.18 22.59 31.81
C ASP A 286 -9.20 23.55 31.10
N LEU A 287 -9.58 24.14 29.97
CA LEU A 287 -8.78 25.20 29.32
C LEU A 287 -9.60 26.39 28.82
N GLU A 288 -10.42 27.02 29.67
CA GLU A 288 -10.80 28.42 29.45
C GLU A 288 -10.85 29.22 30.77
N GLY A 289 -9.74 29.90 31.07
CA GLY A 289 -9.69 30.95 32.09
C GLY A 289 -10.01 32.33 31.51
N SER A 290 -11.24 32.83 31.78
CA SER A 290 -11.69 34.23 32.06
C SER A 290 -11.22 35.42 31.19
N PRO A 291 -12.01 36.53 31.01
CA PRO A 291 -12.80 37.15 32.09
C PRO A 291 -14.16 37.81 31.72
N GLY A 292 -15.07 37.83 32.69
CA GLY A 292 -15.74 39.08 33.11
C GLY A 292 -17.01 39.56 32.40
N ASN A 293 -18.08 39.57 33.21
CA ASN A 293 -19.12 40.63 33.35
C ASN A 293 -20.44 40.46 32.54
N PRO A 294 -21.56 41.09 32.96
CA PRO A 294 -22.40 40.72 34.10
C PRO A 294 -23.89 40.51 33.74
N ARG A 295 -24.62 40.00 34.74
CA ARG A 295 -26.07 39.98 34.92
C ARG A 295 -26.86 41.09 34.19
N ASN A 296 -28.02 40.73 33.62
CA ASN A 296 -29.29 41.41 33.94
C ASN A 296 -30.53 40.50 33.69
N PRO A 297 -31.62 40.66 34.46
CA PRO A 297 -32.77 39.76 34.56
C PRO A 297 -34.06 40.29 33.91
N GLY A 298 -35.12 39.47 33.93
CA GLY A 298 -36.50 39.81 33.55
C GLY A 298 -36.96 38.98 32.34
N SER A 299 -38.14 38.36 32.30
CA SER A 299 -39.41 38.70 32.92
C SER A 299 -40.38 37.51 32.93
N GLN A 300 -41.19 37.50 33.98
CA GLN A 300 -42.42 36.76 34.29
C GLN A 300 -43.36 36.44 33.11
N THR A 301 -44.06 35.29 33.20
CA THR A 301 -45.52 35.09 33.41
C THR A 301 -45.82 33.58 33.23
N ALA A 302 -46.25 32.79 34.22
CA ALA A 302 -47.52 32.71 34.95
C ALA A 302 -48.67 32.00 34.18
N GLN A 303 -49.21 30.93 34.81
CA GLN A 303 -50.55 30.32 34.70
C GLN A 303 -50.83 29.50 33.42
N ASP A 304 -51.51 28.34 33.38
CA ASP A 304 -52.48 27.58 34.20
C ASP A 304 -52.18 26.06 33.97
N GLY A 305 -52.46 25.05 34.81
CA GLY A 305 -53.74 24.66 35.43
C GLY A 305 -54.29 23.38 34.77
N LEU A 306 -54.67 22.38 35.60
CA LEU A 306 -55.55 21.21 35.35
C LEU A 306 -54.90 19.92 34.77
N ASP A 307 -54.75 18.89 35.62
CA ASP A 307 -55.56 17.64 35.70
C ASP A 307 -55.02 16.57 34.72
N ASP A 308 -54.83 15.29 35.06
CA ASP A 308 -55.70 14.40 35.81
C ASP A 308 -54.91 13.12 36.21
N ARG A 309 -55.09 12.68 37.46
CA ARG A 309 -54.87 11.33 38.07
C ARG A 309 -53.48 10.79 38.40
#